data_AF-A0ABD3VFT6-F1
#
_entry.id   AF-A0ABD3VFT6-F1
#
_cell.length_a   1.000
_cell.length_b   1.000
_cell.length_c   1.000
_cell.angle_alpha   90.00
_cell.angle_beta   90.00
_cell.angle_gamma   90.00
#
_symmetry.space_group_name_H-M   'P 1'
#
loop_
_entity.id
_entity.type
_entity.pdbx_description
1 polymer ?
#
loop_
_entity_poly.entity_id
_entity_poly.type
_entity_poly.pdbx_seq_one_letter_code
_entity_poly.pdbx_strand_id
1 'polypeptide(L)'
;MFRCFDIDLSPFVDNDIYLRTLRVEGRFSREEALKRLNNAGVAPSDIMGMYREEENSPWSAVLHTREQAANVNSPQIKYVAKLIVDLRVHWLPLYITDDIIREVLSPFGHVIDITKDTTILDQANSTLNGTRLVKLQTTEFDSRQIPHIVSLGSCVAC
;
A
#
# COMPACT_ATOMS: atom_id res chain seq x y z
N MET A 1 12.33 -21.32 -22.46
CA MET A 1 13.48 -20.53 -21.99
C MET A 1 12.96 -19.67 -20.84
N PHE A 2 13.15 -20.11 -19.60
CA PHE A 2 12.81 -19.30 -18.43
C PHE A 2 13.94 -18.29 -18.25
N ARG A 3 13.61 -17.01 -18.35
CA ARG A 3 14.57 -15.93 -18.15
C ARG A 3 14.29 -15.36 -16.77
N CYS A 4 15.28 -15.39 -15.89
CA CYS A 4 15.25 -14.64 -14.65
C CYS A 4 15.38 -13.15 -15.02
N PHE A 5 14.51 -12.31 -14.46
CA PHE A 5 14.63 -10.87 -14.59
C PHE A 5 14.52 -10.24 -13.23
N ASP A 6 15.38 -9.26 -13.02
CA ASP A 6 15.40 -8.43 -11.83
C ASP A 6 14.48 -7.23 -12.07
N ILE A 7 13.45 -7.14 -11.23
CA ILE A 7 12.56 -5.99 -11.18
C ILE A 7 13.12 -5.02 -10.15
N ASP A 8 13.51 -3.83 -10.58
CA ASP A 8 13.90 -2.76 -9.66
C ASP A 8 12.63 -2.09 -9.12
N LEU A 9 12.35 -2.34 -7.84
CA LEU A 9 11.37 -1.63 -7.04
C LEU A 9 12.07 -0.44 -6.37
N SER A 10 12.29 0.62 -7.13
CA SER A 10 12.83 1.85 -6.57
C SER A 10 11.68 2.56 -5.82
N PRO A 11 11.71 2.61 -4.47
CA PRO A 11 10.68 3.35 -3.75
C PRO A 11 10.85 4.84 -4.09
N PHE A 12 9.76 5.48 -4.50
CA PHE A 12 9.73 6.93 -4.62
C PHE A 12 9.52 7.47 -3.19
N VAL A 13 10.60 7.57 -2.40
CA VAL A 13 10.53 7.97 -0.97
C VAL A 13 10.17 9.47 -0.79
N ASP A 14 9.84 10.19 -1.87
CA ASP A 14 9.46 11.61 -1.75
C ASP A 14 8.01 11.82 -1.29
N ASN A 15 7.16 10.79 -1.28
CA ASN A 15 5.77 10.90 -0.83
C ASN A 15 5.30 9.67 -0.06
N ASP A 16 5.98 9.32 1.04
CA ASP A 16 5.37 8.44 2.05
C ASP A 16 4.08 9.10 2.56
N ILE A 17 2.92 8.73 2.00
CA ILE A 17 1.63 9.12 2.54
C ILE A 17 1.36 8.18 3.70
N TYR A 18 1.85 8.55 4.89
CA TYR A 18 1.44 7.94 6.13
C TYR A 18 -0.06 8.19 6.32
N LEU A 19 -0.92 7.27 5.87
CA LEU A 19 -2.32 7.29 6.28
C LEU A 19 -2.39 6.82 7.73
N ARG A 20 -2.38 7.79 8.65
CA ARG A 20 -2.59 7.59 10.09
C ARG A 20 -4.03 7.12 10.28
N THR A 21 -4.23 5.81 10.18
CA THR A 21 -5.57 5.22 10.13
C THR A 21 -5.94 4.65 11.49
N LEU A 22 -7.11 5.02 11.99
CA LEU A 22 -7.72 4.37 13.13
C LEU A 22 -8.81 3.43 12.65
N ARG A 23 -8.78 2.18 13.09
CA ARG A 23 -9.85 1.21 12.84
C ARG A 23 -10.74 1.12 14.07
N VAL A 24 -12.03 1.35 13.86
CA VAL A 24 -13.08 1.21 14.89
C VAL A 24 -13.62 -0.21 14.82
N GLU A 25 -13.19 -1.06 15.74
CA GLU A 25 -13.53 -2.48 15.79
C GLU A 25 -15.02 -2.70 16.08
N GLY A 26 -15.71 -3.35 15.14
CA GLY A 26 -17.14 -3.67 15.21
C GLY A 26 -17.91 -3.26 13.96
N ARG A 27 -19.19 -3.65 13.90
CA ARG A 27 -20.11 -3.26 12.82
C ARG A 27 -21.01 -2.15 13.31
N PHE A 28 -20.77 -0.94 12.82
CA PHE A 28 -21.47 0.26 13.26
C PHE A 28 -21.97 1.06 12.06
N SER A 29 -23.01 1.86 12.29
CA SER A 29 -23.30 2.97 11.37
C SER A 29 -22.14 3.97 11.39
N ARG A 30 -22.05 4.80 10.34
CA ARG A 30 -21.03 5.86 10.25
C ARG A 30 -21.09 6.80 11.46
N GLU A 31 -22.28 7.16 11.91
CA GLU A 31 -22.50 8.05 13.05
C GLU A 31 -22.02 7.43 14.36
N GLU A 32 -22.25 6.13 14.56
CA GLU A 32 -21.81 5.46 15.76
C GLU A 32 -20.29 5.25 15.79
N ALA A 33 -19.66 4.98 14.63
CA ALA A 33 -18.20 4.97 14.51
C ALA A 33 -17.58 6.35 14.84
N LEU A 34 -18.17 7.44 14.33
CA LEU A 34 -17.75 8.81 14.65
C LEU A 34 -17.88 9.11 16.16
N LYS A 35 -19.00 8.72 16.77
CA LYS A 35 -19.23 8.91 18.20
C LYS A 35 -18.16 8.19 19.04
N ARG A 36 -17.76 6.99 18.63
CA ARG A 36 -16.70 6.22 19.32
C ARG A 36 -15.33 6.88 19.17
N LEU A 37 -14.99 7.37 17.98
CA LEU A 37 -13.75 8.12 17.75
C LEU A 37 -13.69 9.37 18.64
N ASN A 38 -14.78 10.14 18.71
CA ASN A 38 -14.86 11.31 19.57
C ASN A 38 -14.73 10.97 21.06
N ASN A 39 -15.41 9.91 21.52
CA ASN A 39 -15.28 9.42 22.90
C ASN A 39 -13.86 8.94 23.23
N ALA A 40 -13.08 8.55 22.22
CA ALA A 40 -11.69 8.12 22.37
C ALA A 40 -10.68 9.27 22.19
N GLY A 41 -11.14 10.51 22.10
CA GLY A 41 -10.30 11.70 22.04
C GLY A 41 -9.95 12.19 20.63
N VAL A 42 -10.60 11.66 19.58
CA VAL A 42 -10.38 12.10 18.20
C VAL A 42 -11.48 13.08 17.79
N ALA A 43 -11.14 14.36 17.64
CA ALA A 43 -12.12 15.35 17.22
C ALA A 43 -12.54 15.12 15.76
N PRO A 44 -13.81 15.38 15.38
CA PRO A 44 -14.25 15.27 13.99
C PRO A 44 -13.44 16.12 13.00
N SER A 45 -12.90 17.26 13.45
CA SER A 45 -12.01 18.13 12.67
C SER A 45 -10.68 17.48 12.31
N ASP A 46 -10.28 16.44 13.05
CA ASP A 46 -9.00 15.76 12.86
C ASP A 46 -9.11 14.62 11.83
N ILE A 47 -10.33 14.28 11.42
CA ILE A 47 -10.64 13.20 10.50
C ILE A 47 -10.70 13.75 9.07
N MET A 48 -9.70 13.39 8.26
CA MET A 48 -9.64 13.72 6.84
C MET A 48 -10.67 12.95 6.02
N GLY A 49 -10.96 11.72 6.43
CA GLY A 49 -11.87 10.85 5.72
C GLY A 49 -12.20 9.61 6.51
N MET A 50 -13.36 9.03 6.22
CA MET A 50 -13.76 7.74 6.75
C MET A 50 -14.23 6.83 5.64
N TYR A 51 -13.81 5.58 5.69
CA TYR A 51 -14.18 4.57 4.70
C TYR A 51 -14.34 3.20 5.35
N ARG A 52 -15.00 2.30 4.61
CA ARG A 52 -15.08 0.87 4.89
C ARG A 52 -14.57 0.16 3.63
N GLU A 53 -13.78 -0.90 3.79
CA GLU A 53 -13.26 -1.68 2.65
C GLU A 53 -14.39 -2.46 1.98
N GLU A 54 -15.31 -2.98 2.79
CA GLU A 54 -16.51 -3.70 2.38
C GLU A 54 -17.72 -3.26 3.19
N GLU A 55 -18.92 -3.55 2.70
CA GLU A 55 -20.20 -3.18 3.33
C GLU A 55 -20.29 -3.63 4.81
N ASN A 56 -19.67 -4.75 5.16
CA ASN A 56 -19.70 -5.34 6.51
C ASN A 56 -18.37 -5.24 7.27
N SER A 57 -17.41 -4.48 6.76
CA SER A 57 -16.10 -4.28 7.38
C SER A 57 -16.13 -3.17 8.46
N PRO A 58 -15.19 -3.20 9.44
CA PRO A 58 -14.99 -2.11 10.39
C PRO A 58 -14.72 -0.77 9.70
N TRP A 59 -15.14 0.34 10.33
CA TRP A 59 -14.82 1.68 9.85
C TRP A 59 -13.34 2.01 10.04
N SER A 60 -12.75 2.61 9.02
CA SER A 60 -11.40 3.18 9.05
C SER A 60 -11.51 4.71 8.96
N ALA A 61 -10.82 5.41 9.84
CA ALA A 61 -10.73 6.87 9.86
C ALA A 61 -9.29 7.31 9.61
N VAL A 62 -9.09 8.16 8.61
CA VAL A 62 -7.79 8.77 8.28
C VAL A 62 -7.65 10.07 9.03
N LEU A 63 -6.55 10.25 9.75
CA LEU A 63 -6.28 11.46 10.53
C LEU A 63 -5.25 12.37 9.87
N HIS A 64 -5.33 13.66 10.22
CA HIS A 64 -4.37 14.67 9.80
C HIS A 64 -2.95 14.45 10.38
N THR A 65 -2.82 13.97 11.61
CA THR A 65 -1.51 13.85 12.28
C THR A 65 -1.29 12.53 13.03
N ARG A 66 -0.02 12.18 13.27
CA ARG A 66 0.38 10.98 14.02
C ARG A 66 0.08 11.11 15.51
N GLU A 67 0.25 12.30 16.06
CA GLU A 67 0.10 12.57 17.50
C GLU A 67 -1.35 12.35 17.94
N GLN A 68 -2.31 12.74 17.10
CA GLN A 68 -3.74 12.48 17.33
C GLN A 68 -4.04 10.97 17.41
N ALA A 69 -3.41 10.16 16.56
CA ALA A 69 -3.61 8.71 16.54
C ALA A 69 -2.95 8.00 17.74
N ALA A 70 -1.80 8.49 18.20
CA ALA A 70 -1.04 7.93 19.31
C ALA A 70 -1.71 8.15 20.68
N ASN A 71 -2.56 9.16 20.79
CA ASN A 71 -3.24 9.53 22.04
C ASN A 71 -4.59 8.82 22.22
N VAL A 72 -5.02 8.00 21.26
CA VAL A 72 -6.27 7.26 21.33
C VAL A 72 -6.16 6.11 22.32
N ASN A 73 -6.84 6.24 23.44
CA ASN A 73 -6.90 5.21 24.47
C ASN A 73 -8.28 4.55 24.50
N SER A 74 -8.52 3.63 23.56
CA SER A 74 -9.76 2.84 23.52
C SER A 74 -9.48 1.41 23.07
N PRO A 75 -9.98 0.39 23.79
CA PRO A 75 -9.78 -1.01 23.41
C PRO A 75 -10.49 -1.39 22.10
N GLN A 76 -11.44 -0.56 21.66
CA GLN A 76 -12.22 -0.75 20.43
C GLN A 76 -11.66 0.05 19.26
N ILE A 77 -10.62 0.85 19.45
CA ILE A 77 -10.02 1.65 18.38
C ILE A 77 -8.55 1.30 18.29
N LYS A 78 -8.18 0.67 17.18
CA LYS A 78 -6.81 0.28 16.93
C LYS A 78 -6.16 1.26 15.99
N TYR A 79 -4.95 1.70 16.34
CA TYR A 79 -4.09 2.33 15.36
C TYR A 79 -3.66 1.29 14.35
N VAL A 80 -4.03 1.52 13.09
CA VAL A 80 -3.57 0.72 11.96
C VAL A 80 -2.63 1.61 11.18
N ALA A 81 -1.34 1.36 11.34
CA ALA A 81 -0.34 1.97 10.48
C ALA A 81 -0.51 1.36 9.08
N LYS A 82 -1.34 1.99 8.25
CA LYS A 82 -1.41 1.70 6.82
C LYS A 82 -0.57 2.73 6.11
N LEU A 83 0.62 2.35 5.67
CA LEU A 83 1.43 3.20 4.81
C LEU A 83 1.03 2.90 3.37
N ILE A 84 0.55 3.93 2.64
CA ILE A 84 0.44 3.84 1.19
C ILE A 84 1.76 4.34 0.63
N VAL A 85 2.43 3.47 -0.11
CA VAL A 85 3.70 3.76 -0.77
C VAL A 85 3.44 3.80 -2.27
N ASP A 86 3.95 4.86 -2.92
CA ASP A 86 4.04 4.92 -4.36
C ASP A 86 5.36 4.25 -4.79
N LEU A 87 5.25 3.07 -5.39
CA LEU A 87 6.39 2.31 -5.91
C LEU A 87 6.55 2.58 -7.39
N ARG A 88 7.81 2.76 -7.82
CA ARG A 88 8.15 2.80 -9.23
C ARG A 88 8.86 1.52 -9.60
N VAL A 89 8.20 0.71 -10.41
CA VAL A 89 8.65 -0.59 -10.87
C VAL A 89 9.30 -0.40 -12.24
N HIS A 90 10.63 -0.47 -12.29
CA HIS A 90 11.42 -0.22 -13.49
C HIS A 90 11.93 -1.50 -14.13
N TRP A 91 12.43 -1.34 -15.37
CA TRP A 91 12.99 -2.41 -16.20
C TRP A 91 12.07 -3.62 -16.37
N LEU A 92 10.77 -3.37 -16.34
CA LEU A 92 9.76 -4.41 -16.45
C LEU A 92 9.52 -4.74 -17.92
N PRO A 93 9.79 -5.97 -18.39
CA PRO A 93 9.47 -6.35 -19.75
C PRO A 93 7.99 -6.14 -20.07
N LEU A 94 7.67 -5.60 -21.24
CA LEU A 94 6.28 -5.22 -21.57
C LEU A 94 5.27 -6.38 -21.56
N TYR A 95 5.73 -7.63 -21.67
CA TYR A 95 4.88 -8.82 -21.61
C TYR A 95 4.52 -9.24 -20.17
N ILE A 96 5.17 -8.68 -19.13
CA ILE A 96 4.77 -8.91 -17.75
C ILE A 96 3.44 -8.21 -17.50
N THR A 97 2.45 -8.98 -17.06
CA THR A 97 1.11 -8.49 -16.74
C THR A 97 1.06 -7.89 -15.35
N ASP A 98 0.07 -7.03 -15.13
CA ASP A 98 -0.15 -6.40 -13.82
C ASP A 98 -0.46 -7.44 -12.73
N ASP A 99 -1.02 -8.60 -13.09
CA ASP A 99 -1.30 -9.69 -12.14
C ASP A 99 -0.03 -10.31 -11.55
N ILE A 100 1.03 -10.44 -12.35
CA ILE A 100 2.34 -10.90 -11.86
C ILE A 100 2.90 -9.88 -10.87
N ILE A 101 2.75 -8.58 -11.13
CA ILE A 101 3.17 -7.52 -10.22
C ILE A 101 2.40 -7.61 -8.89
N ARG A 102 1.09 -7.84 -8.95
CA ARG A 102 0.26 -8.03 -7.75
C ARG A 102 0.70 -9.25 -6.95
N GLU A 103 0.95 -10.37 -7.60
CA GLU A 103 1.42 -11.60 -6.96
C GLU A 103 2.74 -11.36 -6.22
N VAL A 104 3.70 -10.71 -6.88
CA VAL A 104 5.04 -10.41 -6.35
C VAL A 104 5.00 -9.44 -5.17
N LEU A 105 4.11 -8.46 -5.21
CA LEU A 105 3.97 -7.46 -4.15
C LEU A 105 3.06 -7.90 -3.00
N SER A 106 2.28 -8.97 -3.18
CA SER A 106 1.32 -9.48 -2.18
C SER A 106 1.93 -9.75 -0.79
N PRO A 107 3.21 -10.17 -0.63
CA PRO A 107 3.78 -10.35 0.70
C PRO A 107 3.99 -9.03 1.46
N PHE A 108 4.18 -7.91 0.73
CA PHE A 108 4.48 -6.60 1.30
C PHE A 108 3.24 -5.74 1.51
N GLY A 109 2.15 -6.04 0.81
CA GLY A 109 0.96 -5.21 0.84
C GLY A 109 -0.11 -5.60 -0.17
N HIS A 110 -1.22 -4.90 -0.06
CA HIS A 110 -2.29 -4.94 -1.05
C HIS A 110 -2.06 -3.86 -2.11
N VAL A 111 -1.92 -4.27 -3.37
CA VAL A 111 -1.80 -3.33 -4.50
C VAL A 111 -3.16 -2.68 -4.77
N ILE A 112 -3.25 -1.36 -4.59
CA ILE A 112 -4.46 -0.57 -4.84
C ILE A 112 -4.61 -0.27 -6.32
N ASP A 113 -3.53 0.18 -6.95
CA ASP A 113 -3.54 0.70 -8.31
C ASP A 113 -2.21 0.42 -9.02
N ILE A 114 -2.29 0.19 -10.34
CA ILE A 114 -1.14 0.02 -11.23
C ILE A 114 -1.38 0.87 -12.45
N THR A 115 -0.56 1.90 -12.64
CA THR A 115 -0.58 2.75 -13.83
C THR A 115 0.64 2.45 -14.69
N LYS A 116 0.41 2.27 -15.99
CA LYS A 116 1.49 2.11 -16.96
C LYS A 116 2.07 3.46 -17.35
N ASP A 117 3.35 3.65 -17.08
CA ASP A 117 4.08 4.79 -17.63
C ASP A 117 4.64 4.39 -19.00
N THR A 118 4.01 4.91 -20.05
CA THR A 118 4.39 4.66 -21.44
C THR A 118 5.44 5.66 -21.96
N THR A 119 5.86 6.62 -21.14
CA THR A 119 6.78 7.68 -21.58
C THR A 119 8.24 7.26 -21.54
N ILE A 120 8.57 6.24 -20.74
CA ILE A 120 9.94 5.71 -20.60
C ILE A 120 9.95 4.26 -21.08
N LEU A 121 10.46 4.06 -22.30
CA LEU A 121 10.70 2.74 -22.87
C LEU A 121 12.20 2.55 -23.06
N ASP A 122 12.78 1.65 -22.27
CA ASP A 122 14.20 1.31 -22.35
C ASP A 122 14.37 -0.03 -23.07
N GLN A 123 15.26 -0.07 -24.05
CA GLN A 123 15.63 -1.32 -24.72
C GLN A 123 16.92 -1.86 -24.11
N ALA A 124 16.80 -2.94 -23.32
CA ALA A 124 17.95 -3.65 -22.77
C ALA A 124 17.91 -5.11 -23.26
N ASN A 125 19.04 -5.62 -23.77
CA ASN A 125 19.16 -7.01 -24.25
C ASN A 125 18.03 -7.43 -25.22
N SER A 126 17.71 -6.55 -26.18
CA SER A 126 16.63 -6.73 -27.17
C SER A 126 15.23 -6.93 -26.57
N THR A 127 15.04 -6.63 -25.29
CA THR A 127 13.76 -6.65 -24.60
C THR A 127 13.30 -5.21 -24.40
N LEU A 128 12.06 -4.91 -24.80
CA LEU A 128 11.45 -3.62 -24.55
C LEU A 128 10.92 -3.63 -23.12
N ASN A 129 11.47 -2.74 -22.29
CA ASN A 129 11.09 -2.58 -20.90
C ASN A 129 10.31 -1.29 -20.74
N GLY A 130 9.38 -1.29 -19.78
CA GLY A 130 8.63 -0.11 -19.39
C GLY A 130 8.66 0.08 -17.88
N THR A 131 7.98 1.14 -17.44
CA THR A 131 7.82 1.46 -16.03
C THR A 131 6.36 1.24 -15.61
N ARG A 132 6.14 0.79 -14.37
CA ARG A 132 4.82 0.84 -13.71
C ARG A 132 4.91 1.69 -12.47
N LEU A 133 3.89 2.51 -12.26
CA LEU A 133 3.65 3.22 -11.00
C LEU A 133 2.62 2.41 -10.23
N VAL A 134 2.99 1.96 -9.04
CA VAL A 134 2.18 1.06 -8.22
C VAL A 134 1.87 1.72 -6.89
N LYS A 135 0.58 1.81 -6.55
CA LYS A 135 0.15 2.22 -5.21
C LYS A 135 0.00 1.00 -4.34
N LEU A 136 0.88 0.85 -3.36
CA LEU A 136 0.88 -0.29 -2.45
C LEU A 136 0.38 0.15 -1.06
N GLN A 137 -0.70 -0.46 -0.59
CA GLN A 137 -1.05 -0.41 0.82
C GLN A 137 -0.25 -1.48 1.57
N THR A 138 0.75 -1.07 2.32
CA THR A 138 1.56 -1.99 3.13
C THR A 138 0.68 -2.77 4.12
N THR A 139 1.05 -4.04 4.35
CA THR A 139 0.66 -4.76 5.57
C THR A 139 1.43 -4.14 6.75
N GLU A 140 1.38 -4.67 7.99
CA GLU A 140 2.03 -4.07 9.18
C GLU A 140 3.58 -3.87 9.10
N PHE A 141 4.15 -4.02 7.89
CA PHE A 141 5.54 -3.85 7.51
C PHE A 141 5.97 -2.38 7.37
N ASP A 142 7.24 -2.14 7.68
CA ASP A 142 7.94 -0.89 7.37
C ASP A 142 8.21 -0.85 5.86
N SER A 143 7.96 0.27 5.16
CA SER A 143 8.26 0.42 3.72
C SER A 143 9.71 0.12 3.39
N ARG A 144 10.62 0.26 4.36
CA ARG A 144 12.05 -0.09 4.24
C ARG A 144 12.32 -1.58 4.03
N GLN A 145 11.32 -2.43 4.23
CA GLN A 145 11.43 -3.88 4.04
C GLN A 145 11.03 -4.32 2.62
N ILE A 146 10.52 -3.39 1.80
CA ILE A 146 10.28 -3.65 0.37
C ILE A 146 11.64 -3.72 -0.32
N PRO A 147 12.04 -4.87 -0.88
CA PRO A 147 13.34 -5.02 -1.51
C PRO A 147 13.44 -4.14 -2.74
N HIS A 148 14.58 -3.48 -2.93
CA HIS A 148 14.85 -2.68 -4.12
C HIS A 148 14.87 -3.50 -5.41
N ILE A 149 15.17 -4.79 -5.33
CA ILE A 149 15.21 -5.68 -6.48
C ILE A 149 14.46 -6.97 -6.14
N VAL A 150 13.53 -7.37 -7.02
CA VAL A 150 12.86 -8.67 -6.96
C VAL A 150 13.14 -9.46 -8.22
N SER A 151 13.78 -10.63 -8.06
CA SER A 151 13.98 -11.56 -9.17
C SER A 151 12.73 -12.40 -9.39
N LEU A 152 12.16 -12.35 -10.60
CA LEU A 152 11.10 -13.27 -11.01
C LEU A 152 11.73 -14.56 -11.54
N GLY A 153 11.70 -15.64 -10.74
CA GLY A 153 12.14 -16.96 -11.19
C GLY A 153 12.04 -18.07 -10.14
N SER A 154 11.39 -19.16 -10.51
CA SER A 154 11.54 -20.46 -9.87
C SER A 154 12.94 -21.01 -10.15
N CYS A 155 13.83 -20.94 -9.16
CA CYS A 155 15.05 -21.73 -9.17
C CYS A 155 14.68 -23.19 -8.91
N VAL A 156 14.48 -23.98 -9.96
CA VAL A 156 14.75 -25.42 -9.85
C VAL A 156 16.23 -25.56 -10.21
N ALA A 157 17.08 -25.56 -9.18
CA ALA A 157 18.44 -26.05 -9.35
C ALA A 157 18.33 -27.57 -9.62
N CYS A 158 18.64 -27.96 -10.85
CA CYS A 158 18.92 -29.36 -11.18
C CYS A 158 20.34 -29.71 -10.72
#